data_AF-A0A5K8A4F2-F1
#
_entry.id   AF-A0A5K8A4F2-F1
#
_cell.length_a   1.000
_cell.length_b   1.000
_cell.length_c   1.000
_cell.angle_alpha   90.00
_cell.angle_beta   90.00
_cell.angle_gamma   90.00
#
_symmetry.space_group_name_H-M   'P 1'
#
loop_
_entity.id
_entity.type
_entity.pdbx_description
1 polymer ?
#
loop_
_entity_poly.entity_id
_entity_poly.type
_entity_poly.pdbx_seq_one_letter_code
_entity_poly.pdbx_strand_id
1 'polypeptide(L)'
;MPGQEQIDFTVDTNNLYREDAITDLKVASIRRMIPITADGADDSSRSPIFYGHTQIMTPQGALPLQARLMANNLTEAIAAFPQAMEQEMVQVIEQIKRMQAEEQQKKQNDSRIIVPGR
;
A
#
# COMPACT_ATOMS: atom_id res chain seq x y z
N MET A 1 27.68 4.80 23.32
CA MET A 1 26.89 4.37 22.15
C MET A 1 27.01 5.47 21.10
N PRO A 2 27.68 5.24 19.96
CA PRO A 2 27.79 6.26 18.92
C PRO A 2 26.48 6.43 18.16
N GLY A 3 26.10 7.70 17.95
CA GLY A 3 25.21 8.17 16.87
C GLY A 3 23.78 7.64 16.86
N GLN A 4 22.96 7.98 17.85
CA GLN A 4 21.51 7.93 17.63
C GLN A 4 21.14 9.12 16.72
N GLU A 5 20.88 8.83 15.45
CA GLU A 5 20.17 9.75 14.56
C GLU A 5 18.89 10.17 15.28
N GLN A 6 18.79 11.44 15.65
CA GLN A 6 17.69 11.92 16.47
C GLN A 6 16.43 11.91 15.61
N ILE A 7 15.50 11.01 15.92
CA ILE A 7 14.23 10.88 15.21
C ILE A 7 13.46 12.19 15.38
N ASP A 8 13.13 12.84 14.26
CA ASP A 8 12.28 14.03 14.24
C ASP A 8 10.81 13.62 14.35
N PHE A 9 10.14 14.07 15.41
CA PHE A 9 8.72 13.82 15.68
C PHE A 9 7.83 15.03 15.34
N THR A 10 8.37 16.04 14.64
CA THR A 10 7.63 17.23 14.24
C THR A 10 6.48 16.86 13.29
N VAL A 11 5.28 17.34 13.59
CA VAL A 11 4.11 17.15 12.73
C VAL A 11 4.15 18.16 11.59
N ASP A 12 3.97 17.69 10.35
CA ASP A 12 3.77 18.57 9.20
C ASP A 12 2.34 19.12 9.19
N THR A 13 2.17 20.32 9.74
CA THR A 13 0.87 20.99 9.84
C THR A 13 0.29 21.42 8.48
N ASN A 14 1.09 21.40 7.40
CA ASN A 14 0.63 21.74 6.05
C ASN A 14 0.08 20.52 5.29
N ASN A 15 0.25 19.32 5.84
CA ASN A 15 -0.11 18.06 5.18
C ASN A 15 -1.02 17.17 6.05
N LEU A 16 -1.99 17.80 6.71
CA LEU A 16 -2.93 17.11 7.58
C LEU A 16 -4.12 16.55 6.79
N TYR A 17 -4.54 15.34 7.15
CA TYR A 17 -5.72 14.67 6.63
C TYR A 17 -6.50 13.99 7.76
N ARG A 18 -7.82 14.05 7.68
CA ARG A 18 -8.73 13.20 8.45
C ARG A 18 -9.02 11.94 7.66
N GLU A 19 -8.92 10.79 8.31
CA GLU A 19 -9.26 9.50 7.70
C GLU A 19 -10.72 9.16 7.96
N ASP A 20 -11.42 8.72 6.91
CA ASP A 20 -12.77 8.21 6.97
C ASP A 20 -12.83 6.83 6.29
N ALA A 21 -13.28 5.82 7.04
CA ALA A 21 -13.25 4.43 6.62
C ALA A 21 -14.65 3.96 6.21
N ILE A 22 -14.77 3.47 4.98
CA ILE A 22 -16.02 3.05 4.35
C ILE A 22 -15.87 1.60 3.91
N THR A 23 -16.81 0.74 4.27
CA THR A 23 -16.73 -0.68 3.93
C THR A 23 -18.10 -1.27 3.67
N ASP A 24 -18.14 -2.27 2.79
CA ASP A 24 -19.31 -3.12 2.56
C ASP A 24 -19.35 -4.35 3.50
N LEU A 25 -18.36 -4.47 4.41
CA LEU A 25 -18.13 -5.62 5.29
C LEU A 25 -17.98 -6.96 4.55
N LYS A 26 -17.62 -6.91 3.26
CA LYS A 26 -17.44 -8.08 2.41
C LYS A 26 -16.11 -7.99 1.69
N VAL A 27 -16.10 -7.32 0.54
CA VAL A 27 -14.97 -7.32 -0.39
C VAL A 27 -14.20 -6.01 -0.31
N ALA A 28 -14.89 -4.90 -0.07
CA ALA A 28 -14.33 -3.57 -0.27
C ALA A 28 -14.17 -2.80 1.04
N SER A 29 -12.99 -2.22 1.21
CA SER A 29 -12.72 -1.16 2.17
C SER A 29 -12.11 0.03 1.45
N ILE A 30 -12.75 1.20 1.54
CA ILE A 30 -12.28 2.46 0.97
C ILE A 30 -11.91 3.38 2.13
N ARG A 31 -10.67 3.87 2.12
CA ARG A 31 -10.22 4.94 3.02
C ARG A 31 -10.24 6.26 2.26
N ARG A 32 -11.05 7.20 2.73
CA ARG A 32 -11.09 8.59 2.26
C ARG A 32 -10.20 9.45 3.15
N MET A 33 -9.21 10.09 2.55
CA MET A 33 -8.36 11.08 3.19
C MET A 33 -8.93 12.46 2.87
N ILE A 34 -9.52 13.11 3.88
CA ILE A 34 -10.10 14.45 3.76
C ILE A 34 -9.04 15.45 4.22
N PRO A 35 -8.55 16.34 3.35
CA PRO A 35 -7.57 17.34 3.75
C PRO A 35 -8.17 18.26 4.82
N ILE A 36 -7.38 18.58 5.84
CA ILE A 36 -7.78 19.48 6.93
C ILE A 36 -6.72 20.55 7.15
N THR A 37 -7.15 21.68 7.71
CA THR A 37 -6.30 22.75 8.21
C THR A 37 -5.75 22.41 9.60
N ALA A 38 -4.78 23.19 10.10
CA ALA A 38 -4.15 22.97 11.40
C ALA A 38 -5.09 23.11 12.60
N ASP A 39 -6.21 23.82 12.44
CA ASP A 39 -7.30 23.93 13.41
C ASP A 39 -8.33 22.79 13.30
N GLY A 40 -8.15 21.87 12.35
CA GLY A 40 -8.96 20.67 12.19
C GLY A 40 -10.21 20.82 11.30
N ALA A 41 -10.42 22.00 10.71
CA ALA A 41 -11.49 22.23 9.75
C ALA A 41 -11.17 21.60 8.37
N ASP A 42 -12.20 21.37 7.57
CA ASP A 42 -12.05 20.81 6.22
C ASP A 42 -11.38 21.83 5.30
N ASP A 43 -10.32 21.40 4.61
CA ASP A 43 -9.60 22.23 3.65
C ASP A 43 -10.12 21.98 2.24
N SER A 44 -11.10 22.79 1.82
CA SER A 44 -11.73 22.70 0.50
C SER A 44 -10.83 23.12 -0.66
N SER A 45 -9.63 23.66 -0.40
CA SER A 45 -8.66 23.99 -1.45
C SER A 45 -7.96 22.76 -2.03
N ARG A 46 -7.99 21.64 -1.30
CA ARG A 46 -7.39 20.37 -1.70
C ARG A 46 -8.48 19.33 -1.95
N SER A 47 -8.29 18.49 -2.97
CA SER A 47 -9.18 17.37 -3.22
C SER A 47 -8.93 16.21 -2.25
N PRO A 48 -9.98 15.48 -1.84
CA PRO A 48 -9.82 14.26 -1.06
C PRO A 48 -9.07 13.19 -1.86
N ILE A 49 -8.39 12.30 -1.14
CA ILE A 49 -7.70 11.15 -1.73
C ILE A 49 -8.41 9.87 -1.30
N PHE A 50 -8.54 8.92 -2.20
CA PHE A 50 -9.20 7.65 -1.92
C PHE A 50 -8.22 6.49 -2.11
N TYR A 51 -8.24 5.55 -1.16
CA TYR A 51 -7.50 4.31 -1.23
C TYR A 51 -8.46 3.13 -1.10
N GLY A 52 -8.44 2.22 -2.07
CA GLY A 52 -9.15 0.97 -2.03
C GLY A 52 -8.29 -0.12 -1.42
N HIS A 53 -8.90 -0.97 -0.60
CA HIS A 53 -8.29 -2.13 0.02
C HIS A 53 -9.21 -3.34 -0.15
N THR A 54 -8.62 -4.48 -0.49
CA THR A 54 -9.29 -5.78 -0.49
C THR A 54 -8.28 -6.88 -0.18
N GLN A 55 -8.74 -8.10 -0.01
CA GLN A 55 -7.90 -9.27 0.16
C GLN A 55 -8.41 -10.39 -0.75
N ILE A 56 -7.48 -11.05 -1.44
CA ILE A 56 -7.77 -12.23 -2.23
C ILE A 56 -7.16 -13.46 -1.56
N MET A 57 -7.90 -14.55 -1.47
CA MET A 57 -7.35 -15.81 -0.97
C MET A 57 -6.58 -16.50 -2.08
N THR A 58 -5.31 -16.76 -1.84
CA THR A 58 -4.44 -17.56 -2.72
C THR A 58 -4.09 -18.87 -2.03
N PRO A 59 -3.57 -19.89 -2.75
CA PRO A 59 -3.10 -21.13 -2.12
C PRO A 59 -1.98 -20.91 -1.09
N GLN A 60 -1.23 -19.80 -1.19
CA GLN A 60 -0.16 -19.44 -0.26
C GLN A 60 -0.65 -18.59 0.93
N GLY A 61 -1.94 -18.21 0.94
CA GLY A 61 -2.54 -17.40 1.99
C GLY A 61 -3.25 -16.15 1.46
N ALA A 62 -3.66 -15.28 2.38
CA ALA A 62 -4.28 -14.01 2.08
C ALA A 62 -3.30 -13.06 1.39
N LEU A 63 -3.66 -12.59 0.20
CA LEU A 63 -2.93 -11.56 -0.50
C LEU A 63 -3.66 -10.23 -0.36
N PRO A 64 -3.15 -9.29 0.45
CA PRO A 64 -3.73 -7.95 0.57
C PRO A 64 -3.44 -7.15 -0.69
N LEU A 65 -4.44 -6.42 -1.17
CA LEU A 65 -4.32 -5.48 -2.27
C LEU A 65 -4.71 -4.09 -1.77
N GLN A 66 -3.92 -3.09 -2.13
CA GLN A 66 -4.18 -1.69 -1.82
C GLN A 66 -3.82 -0.83 -3.03
N ALA A 67 -4.74 0.01 -3.48
CA ALA A 67 -4.49 0.93 -4.58
C ALA A 67 -5.09 2.30 -4.34
N ARG A 68 -4.47 3.33 -4.90
CA ARG A 68 -5.05 4.68 -4.98
C ARG A 68 -6.17 4.67 -6.03
N LEU A 69 -7.33 5.19 -5.65
CA LEU A 69 -8.49 5.33 -6.54
C LEU A 69 -8.44 6.71 -7.19
N MET A 70 -8.51 6.76 -8.52
CA MET A 70 -8.56 8.01 -9.28
C MET A 70 -9.98 8.57 -9.21
N ALA A 71 -10.26 9.35 -8.17
CA ALA A 71 -11.60 9.85 -7.85
C ALA A 71 -11.56 11.14 -7.04
N ASN A 72 -12.56 12.00 -7.22
CA ASN A 72 -12.74 13.25 -6.47
C ASN A 72 -13.87 13.17 -5.42
N ASN A 73 -14.68 12.12 -5.48
CA ASN A 73 -15.78 11.87 -4.55
C ASN A 73 -15.99 10.37 -4.35
N LEU A 74 -16.85 10.01 -3.39
CA LEU A 74 -17.09 8.61 -3.03
C LEU A 74 -17.71 7.81 -4.19
N THR A 75 -18.62 8.39 -4.96
CA THR A 75 -19.26 7.70 -6.09
C THR A 75 -18.25 7.31 -7.16
N GLU A 76 -17.37 8.25 -7.53
CA GLU A 76 -16.25 7.98 -8.43
C GLU A 76 -15.28 6.94 -7.85
N ALA A 77 -14.99 7.01 -6.55
CA ALA A 77 -14.10 6.05 -5.90
C ALA A 77 -14.67 4.63 -5.95
N ILE A 78 -15.97 4.46 -5.68
CA ILE A 78 -16.67 3.18 -5.81
C ILE A 78 -16.59 2.64 -7.25
N ALA A 79 -16.81 3.52 -8.24
CA ALA A 79 -16.73 3.12 -9.65
C ALA A 79 -15.31 2.75 -10.10
N ALA A 80 -14.28 3.45 -9.60
CA ALA A 80 -12.87 3.21 -9.93
C ALA A 80 -12.29 1.97 -9.23
N PHE A 81 -12.90 1.51 -8.13
CA PHE A 81 -12.38 0.44 -7.28
C PHE A 81 -12.05 -0.86 -8.03
N PRO A 82 -12.96 -1.45 -8.85
CA PRO A 82 -12.69 -2.76 -9.46
C PRO A 82 -11.47 -2.74 -10.39
N GLN A 83 -11.38 -1.70 -11.23
CA GLN A 83 -10.26 -1.54 -12.16
C GLN A 83 -8.94 -1.34 -11.41
N ALA A 84 -8.93 -0.53 -10.35
CA ALA A 84 -7.74 -0.30 -9.54
C ALA A 84 -7.25 -1.58 -8.85
N MET A 85 -8.16 -2.41 -8.32
CA MET A 85 -7.79 -3.68 -7.67
C MET A 85 -7.28 -4.71 -8.68
N GLU A 86 -7.84 -4.76 -9.89
CA GLU A 86 -7.35 -5.67 -10.95
C GLU A 86 -5.92 -5.30 -11.36
N GLN A 87 -5.64 -4.00 -11.55
CA GLN A 87 -4.30 -3.51 -11.87
C GLN A 87 -3.30 -3.81 -10.74
N GLU A 88 -3.69 -3.57 -9.50
CA GLU A 88 -2.85 -3.85 -8.33
C GLU A 88 -2.56 -5.35 -8.20
N MET A 89 -3.56 -6.20 -8.43
CA MET A 89 -3.39 -7.66 -8.41
C MET A 89 -2.31 -8.10 -9.41
N VAL A 90 -2.34 -7.59 -10.64
CA VAL A 90 -1.34 -7.92 -11.66
C VAL A 90 0.06 -7.49 -11.19
N GLN A 91 0.21 -6.28 -10.66
CA GLN A 91 1.49 -5.75 -10.18
C GLN A 91 2.05 -6.59 -9.02
N VAL A 92 1.22 -6.93 -8.04
CA VAL A 92 1.62 -7.73 -6.89
C VAL A 92 2.02 -9.14 -7.33
N ILE A 93 1.28 -9.78 -8.24
CA ILE A 93 1.64 -11.09 -8.79
C ILE A 93 2.99 -11.05 -9.51
N GLU A 94 3.23 -10.01 -10.33
CA GLU A 94 4.52 -9.82 -10.98
C GLU A 94 5.66 -9.64 -9.99
N GLN A 95 5.45 -8.83 -8.95
CA GLN A 95 6.44 -8.60 -7.90
C GLN A 95 6.78 -9.92 -7.17
N ILE A 96 5.77 -10.72 -6.82
CA ILE A 96 5.97 -12.04 -6.20
C ILE A 96 6.81 -12.95 -7.11
N LYS A 97 6.50 -13.02 -8.40
CA LYS A 97 7.28 -13.82 -9.36
C LYS A 97 8.73 -13.37 -9.44
N ARG A 98 8.99 -12.07 -9.45
CA ARG A 98 10.35 -11.50 -9.47
C ARG A 98 11.12 -11.87 -8.20
N MET A 99 10.51 -11.68 -7.03
CA MET A 99 11.13 -12.07 -5.75
C MET A 99 11.47 -13.56 -5.70
N GLN A 100 10.56 -14.43 -6.15
CA GLN A 100 10.81 -15.87 -6.22
C GLN A 100 11.99 -16.23 -7.14
N ALA A 101 12.10 -15.56 -8.30
CA ALA A 101 13.22 -15.77 -9.21
C ALA A 101 14.56 -15.31 -8.61
N GLU A 102 14.57 -14.14 -7.95
CA GLU A 102 15.76 -13.61 -7.27
C GLU A 102 16.22 -14.51 -6.12
N GLU A 103 15.29 -15.03 -5.32
CA GLU A 103 15.60 -15.99 -4.24
C GLU A 103 16.21 -17.28 -4.77
N GLN A 104 15.71 -17.81 -5.90
CA GLN A 104 16.27 -19.00 -6.53
C GLN A 104 17.69 -18.74 -7.05
N GLN A 105 17.94 -17.58 -7.65
CA GLN A 105 19.28 -17.19 -8.11
C GLN A 105 20.26 -17.02 -6.94
N LYS A 106 19.85 -16.39 -5.84
CA LYS A 106 20.67 -16.25 -4.63
C LYS A 106 21.05 -17.62 -4.06
N LYS A 107 20.11 -18.56 -3.96
CA LYS A 107 20.37 -19.93 -3.46
C LYS A 107 21.36 -20.70 -4.34
N GLN A 108 21.32 -20.52 -5.66
CA GLN A 108 22.26 -21.17 -6.58
C GLN A 108 23.69 -20.60 -6.45
N ASN A 109 23.82 -19.30 -6.20
CA ASN A 109 25.13 -18.65 -6.02
C ASN A 109 25.78 -19.04 -4.68
N ASP A 110 25.02 -19.10 -3.59
CA ASP A 110 25.54 -19.55 -2.28
C ASP A 110 25.95 -21.02 -2.28
N SER A 111 25.19 -21.87 -2.99
CA SER A 111 25.51 -23.31 -3.12
C SER A 111 26.80 -23.57 -3.91
N ARG A 112 27.28 -22.59 -4.68
CA ARG A 112 28.52 -22.68 -5.48
C ARG A 112 29.78 -22.30 -4.69
N ILE A 113 29.63 -21.74 -3.48
CA ILE A 113 30.74 -21.25 -2.64
C ILE A 113 31.20 -22.30 -1.61
N ILE A 114 30.49 -23.43 -1.46
CA ILE A 114 30.93 -24.53 -0.60
C ILE A 114 31.96 -25.39 -1.35
N VAL A 115 33.24 -25.09 -1.14
CA VAL A 115 34.37 -25.89 -1.61
C VAL A 115 34.54 -27.10 -0.68
N PRO A 116 34.50 -28.36 -1.16
CA PRO A 116 34.83 -29.52 -0.33
C PRO A 116 36.36 -29.74 -0.28
N GLY A 117 36.92 -29.76 0.94
CA GLY A 117 38.28 -30.21 1.24
C GLY A 117 38.90 -29.39 2.37
N ARG A 118 39.48 -29.95 3.44
CA ARG A 118 40.03 -31.27 3.75
C ARG A 118 39.72 -31.67 5.19
#